data_AF-A0A8K0NXZ7-F1
#
_entry.id   AF-A0A8K0NXZ7-F1
#
_cell.length_a   1.000
_cell.length_b   1.000
_cell.length_c   1.000
_cell.angle_alpha   90.00
_cell.angle_beta   90.00
_cell.angle_gamma   90.00
#
_symmetry.space_group_name_H-M   'P 1'
#
loop_
_entity.id
_entity.type
_entity.pdbx_description
1 polymer ?
#
loop_
_entity_poly.entity_id
_entity_poly.type
_entity_poly.pdbx_seq_one_letter_code
_entity_poly.pdbx_strand_id
1 'polypeptide(L)'
;MASISARTERNVGTEGGGMDQAIAFLATKGCAKFIDFQPLRCHDVRLPRDAAFVIAHSLVTINKAAGSEYNTRVVECRLAAQVIAKHEGYEWKNMRRLGDLEAILPKNISKLDGLKHLLLLVEKLLHEEAYTKEEILQNFGINEEELVKSSLSANTTHLKTFKLKQRAAHVYSEAMRVLEFEQECLKSQKEDFNGDGSNRTLERLGMLMNSSHSSLRDLYECSHPQMDLLVQICQEKCFGARLTGAGWGGCAVALTTAAAADEFVEHLKKRFYIGQKGFKEDDDFQSVIFLTSLNSGASVYSASNTSSQDPVIGNHSNGI
;
A
#
# COMPACT_ATOMS: atom_id res chain seq x y z
N MET A 1 3.66 18.85 -6.80
CA MET A 1 2.27 18.55 -6.41
C MET A 1 2.18 17.41 -5.40
N ALA A 2 2.64 16.18 -5.72
CA ALA A 2 2.58 15.03 -4.81
C ALA A 2 2.99 15.32 -3.35
N SER A 3 4.18 15.88 -3.12
CA SER A 3 4.68 16.18 -1.77
C SER A 3 3.90 17.27 -1.04
N ILE A 4 3.23 18.17 -1.76
CA ILE A 4 2.35 19.18 -1.16
C ILE A 4 1.05 18.51 -0.74
N SER A 5 0.40 17.78 -1.65
CA SER A 5 -0.85 17.06 -1.39
C SER A 5 -0.73 16.08 -0.21
N ALA A 6 0.37 15.33 -0.11
CA ALA A 6 0.62 14.41 1.00
C ALA A 6 0.72 15.11 2.36
N ARG A 7 1.27 16.33 2.41
CA ARG A 7 1.31 17.12 3.64
C ARG A 7 -0.05 17.72 3.97
N THR A 8 -0.78 18.18 2.95
CA THR A 8 -2.09 18.81 3.12
C THR A 8 -3.17 17.83 3.54
N GLU A 9 -3.11 16.56 3.09
CA GLU A 9 -4.07 15.53 3.53
C GLU A 9 -4.09 15.39 5.06
N ARG A 10 -2.95 15.58 5.73
CA ARG A 10 -2.88 15.48 7.19
C ARG A 10 -3.75 16.49 7.93
N ASN A 11 -4.19 17.56 7.27
CA ASN A 11 -5.11 18.53 7.85
C ASN A 11 -6.49 17.94 8.14
N VAL A 12 -6.85 16.79 7.56
CA VAL A 12 -8.10 16.07 7.90
C VAL A 12 -7.94 15.13 9.11
N GLY A 13 -6.77 15.11 9.75
CA GLY A 13 -6.50 14.35 10.98
C GLY A 13 -5.80 13.00 10.79
N THR A 14 -5.57 12.56 9.55
CA THR A 14 -4.82 11.33 9.26
C THR A 14 -3.32 11.61 9.18
N GLU A 15 -2.48 10.76 9.79
CA GLU A 15 -1.01 10.88 9.69
C GLU A 15 -0.44 10.03 8.56
N GLY A 16 -1.07 10.13 7.40
CA GLY A 16 -0.74 9.35 6.20
C GLY A 16 0.67 9.57 5.65
N GLY A 17 1.09 8.58 4.84
CA GLY A 17 2.29 8.64 4.01
C GLY A 17 2.12 9.52 2.77
N GLY A 18 2.89 9.23 1.71
CA GLY A 18 2.83 9.97 0.44
C GLY A 18 2.56 9.12 -0.79
N MET A 19 2.27 7.82 -0.62
CA MET A 19 2.12 6.86 -1.71
C MET A 19 0.97 7.22 -2.65
N ASP A 20 -0.22 7.44 -2.09
CA ASP A 20 -1.45 7.69 -2.85
C ASP A 20 -1.30 8.95 -3.71
N GLN A 21 -0.71 10.01 -3.16
CA GLN A 21 -0.46 11.25 -3.91
C GLN A 21 0.68 11.07 -4.91
N ALA A 22 1.75 10.35 -4.55
CA ALA A 22 2.85 10.09 -5.47
C ALA A 22 2.36 9.34 -6.71
N ILE A 23 1.62 8.24 -6.54
CA ILE A 23 1.09 7.48 -7.68
C ILE A 23 0.05 8.28 -8.47
N ALA A 24 -0.81 9.05 -7.80
CA ALA A 24 -1.79 9.90 -8.47
C ALA A 24 -1.16 10.92 -9.42
N PHE A 25 0.04 11.46 -9.11
CA PHE A 25 0.72 12.41 -9.99
C PHE A 25 1.77 11.78 -10.92
N LEU A 26 2.41 10.68 -10.53
CA LEU A 26 3.60 10.14 -11.20
C LEU A 26 3.32 8.87 -12.01
N ALA A 27 2.10 8.33 -11.97
CA ALA A 27 1.73 7.15 -12.75
C ALA A 27 1.86 7.41 -14.26
N THR A 28 2.30 6.39 -14.98
CA THR A 28 2.37 6.39 -16.44
C THR A 28 1.66 5.14 -16.96
N LYS A 29 0.84 5.31 -18.00
CA LYS A 29 0.10 4.20 -18.60
C LYS A 29 1.02 3.02 -18.95
N GLY A 30 0.58 1.82 -18.60
CA GLY A 30 1.27 0.57 -18.91
C GLY A 30 2.43 0.18 -17.97
N CYS A 31 2.77 0.97 -16.95
CA CYS A 31 3.80 0.61 -15.97
C CYS A 31 3.31 0.80 -14.53
N ALA A 32 3.68 -0.14 -13.65
CA ALA A 32 3.65 0.09 -12.22
C ALA A 32 4.84 0.98 -11.83
N LYS A 33 4.85 1.49 -10.60
CA LYS A 33 5.92 2.37 -10.11
C LYS A 33 6.52 1.80 -8.85
N PHE A 34 7.85 1.74 -8.79
CA PHE A 34 8.56 1.73 -7.53
C PHE A 34 8.65 3.17 -7.04
N ILE A 35 8.25 3.45 -5.80
CA ILE A 35 8.25 4.80 -5.23
C ILE A 35 9.15 4.82 -3.99
N ASP A 36 10.20 5.62 -4.04
CA ASP A 36 11.07 5.92 -2.89
C ASP A 36 10.70 7.31 -2.33
N PHE A 37 10.88 7.53 -1.03
CA PHE A 37 10.47 8.76 -0.34
C PHE A 37 11.63 9.57 0.27
N GLN A 38 12.87 9.11 0.15
CA GLN A 38 14.05 9.81 0.70
C GLN A 38 15.21 9.88 -0.32
N PRO A 39 15.20 10.86 -1.27
CA PRO A 39 14.10 11.78 -1.61
C PRO A 39 13.00 11.10 -2.44
N LEU A 40 11.86 11.80 -2.66
CA LEU A 40 10.78 11.32 -3.51
C LEU A 40 11.30 11.04 -4.93
N ARG A 41 11.35 9.76 -5.30
CA ARG A 41 11.78 9.27 -6.61
C ARG A 41 10.84 8.16 -7.05
N CYS A 42 10.66 8.02 -8.36
CA CYS A 42 9.94 6.88 -8.91
C CYS A 42 10.62 6.37 -10.17
N HIS A 43 10.54 5.07 -10.38
CA HIS A 43 10.91 4.44 -11.64
C HIS A 43 9.95 3.32 -12.00
N ASP A 44 9.98 2.94 -13.27
CA ASP A 44 9.01 2.00 -13.83
C ASP A 44 9.32 0.57 -13.40
N VAL A 45 8.26 -0.14 -13.01
CA VAL A 45 8.27 -1.58 -12.82
C VAL A 45 7.33 -2.18 -13.85
N ARG A 46 7.88 -2.89 -14.82
CA ARG A 46 7.07 -3.64 -15.79
C ARG A 46 6.67 -4.96 -15.17
N LEU A 47 5.37 -5.20 -15.13
CA LEU A 47 4.80 -6.46 -14.66
C LEU A 47 5.03 -7.55 -15.72
N PRO A 48 5.01 -8.84 -15.33
CA PRO A 48 4.98 -9.95 -16.28
C PRO A 48 3.84 -9.80 -17.27
N ARG A 49 4.04 -10.19 -18.54
CA ARG A 49 3.09 -9.91 -19.64
C ARG A 49 1.68 -10.42 -19.37
N ASP A 50 1.58 -11.60 -18.78
CA ASP A 50 0.28 -12.26 -18.53
C ASP A 50 -0.37 -11.80 -17.23
N ALA A 51 0.31 -10.98 -16.41
CA ALA A 51 -0.19 -10.53 -15.12
C ALA A 51 -1.44 -9.67 -15.28
N ALA A 52 -2.53 -10.08 -14.64
CA ALA A 52 -3.76 -9.34 -14.52
C ALA A 52 -4.10 -9.13 -13.04
N PHE A 53 -4.61 -7.94 -12.71
CA PHE A 53 -5.01 -7.60 -11.36
C PHE A 53 -6.50 -7.35 -11.28
N VAL A 54 -7.18 -8.10 -10.42
CA VAL A 54 -8.60 -7.88 -10.10
C VAL A 54 -8.69 -7.16 -8.76
N ILE A 55 -9.48 -6.09 -8.72
CA ILE A 55 -9.84 -5.38 -7.51
C ILE A 55 -11.20 -5.89 -7.05
N ALA A 56 -11.32 -6.21 -5.76
CA ALA A 56 -12.56 -6.69 -5.16
C ALA A 56 -12.82 -5.96 -3.83
N HIS A 57 -13.96 -5.30 -3.67
CA HIS A 57 -14.35 -4.58 -2.47
C HIS A 57 -14.98 -5.53 -1.45
N SER A 58 -14.53 -5.48 -0.20
CA SER A 58 -15.00 -6.33 0.91
C SER A 58 -16.43 -6.04 1.37
N LEU A 59 -17.09 -5.01 0.81
CA LEU A 59 -18.37 -4.45 1.26
C LEU A 59 -18.32 -3.77 2.64
N VAL A 60 -17.14 -3.64 3.23
CA VAL A 60 -16.92 -2.92 4.49
C VAL A 60 -16.28 -1.57 4.20
N THR A 61 -17.00 -0.50 4.54
CA THR A 61 -16.52 0.88 4.37
C THR A 61 -15.89 1.36 5.67
N ILE A 62 -14.66 1.90 5.58
CA ILE A 62 -13.94 2.49 6.71
C ILE A 62 -13.69 3.98 6.44
N ASN A 63 -14.05 4.83 7.38
CA ASN A 63 -13.60 6.22 7.38
C ASN A 63 -12.31 6.32 8.19
N LYS A 64 -11.17 6.33 7.49
CA LYS A 64 -9.84 6.38 8.11
C LYS A 64 -9.61 7.59 9.02
N ALA A 65 -10.30 8.71 8.76
CA ALA A 65 -10.17 9.94 9.53
C ALA A 65 -11.09 10.00 10.75
N ALA A 66 -12.08 9.11 10.85
CA ALA A 66 -13.06 9.13 11.95
C ALA A 66 -12.51 8.53 13.25
N GLY A 67 -11.57 7.58 13.14
CA GLY A 67 -11.03 6.85 14.29
C GLY A 67 -9.55 7.14 14.55
N SER A 68 -8.96 6.39 15.48
CA SER A 68 -7.55 6.49 15.85
C SER A 68 -6.72 5.30 15.35
N GLU A 69 -7.32 4.30 14.73
CA GLU A 69 -6.70 3.02 14.37
C GLU A 69 -5.49 3.23 13.44
N TYR A 70 -5.66 4.07 12.41
CA TYR A 70 -4.57 4.40 11.48
C TYR A 70 -3.42 5.11 12.19
N ASN A 71 -3.71 6.17 12.95
CA ASN A 71 -2.69 6.95 13.64
C ASN A 71 -2.05 6.17 14.79
N THR A 72 -2.76 5.20 15.38
CA THR A 72 -2.22 4.27 16.37
C THR A 72 -1.08 3.47 15.75
N ARG A 73 -1.25 2.94 14.54
CA ARG A 73 -0.16 2.22 13.84
C ARG A 73 1.03 3.12 13.53
N VAL A 74 0.78 4.38 13.15
CA VAL A 74 1.84 5.37 12.92
C VAL A 74 2.65 5.62 14.19
N VAL A 75 1.95 5.82 15.32
CA VAL A 75 2.57 6.05 16.64
C VAL A 75 3.33 4.81 17.12
N GLU A 76 2.77 3.60 16.99
CA GLU A 76 3.45 2.36 17.35
C GLU A 76 4.76 2.19 16.56
N CYS A 77 4.77 2.46 15.25
CA CYS A 77 5.98 2.42 14.44
C CYS A 77 7.00 3.50 14.85
N ARG A 78 6.53 4.71 15.18
CA ARG A 78 7.39 5.81 15.65
C ARG A 78 8.05 5.46 16.98
N LEU A 79 7.27 4.96 17.94
CA LEU A 79 7.77 4.52 19.24
C LEU A 79 8.76 3.37 19.11
N ALA A 80 8.48 2.39 18.23
CA ALA A 80 9.43 1.31 17.96
C ALA A 80 10.77 1.83 17.44
N ALA A 81 10.75 2.79 16.50
CA ALA A 81 11.97 3.43 16.01
C ALA A 81 12.73 4.16 17.12
N GLN A 82 12.02 4.89 17.98
CA GLN A 82 12.59 5.63 19.10
C GLN A 82 13.21 4.72 20.17
N VAL A 83 12.54 3.62 20.52
CA VAL A 83 13.06 2.63 21.49
C VAL A 83 14.33 1.98 20.96
N ILE A 84 14.35 1.53 19.70
CA ILE A 84 15.54 0.95 19.08
C ILE A 84 16.69 1.97 19.05
N ALA A 85 16.43 3.20 18.58
CA ALA A 85 17.45 4.25 18.54
C ALA A 85 18.03 4.53 19.92
N LYS A 86 17.18 4.62 20.96
CA LYS A 86 17.64 4.87 22.32
C LYS A 86 18.49 3.72 22.86
N HIS A 87 18.08 2.47 22.64
CA HIS A 87 18.83 1.30 23.07
C HIS A 87 20.22 1.23 22.42
N GLU A 88 20.30 1.59 21.13
CA GLU A 88 21.55 1.64 20.38
C GLU A 88 22.38 2.92 20.65
N GLY A 89 21.95 3.79 21.57
CA GLY A 89 22.68 4.98 21.99
C GLY A 89 22.61 6.18 21.04
N TYR A 90 21.62 6.21 20.14
CA TYR A 90 21.40 7.30 19.19
C TYR A 90 20.36 8.32 19.69
N GLU A 91 20.39 9.52 19.10
CA GLU A 91 19.38 10.55 19.35
C GLU A 91 18.00 10.09 18.86
N TRP A 92 17.11 9.78 19.80
CA TRP A 92 15.82 9.17 19.50
C TRP A 92 14.69 10.18 19.38
N LYS A 93 14.76 11.38 19.99
CA LYS A 93 13.62 12.33 20.03
C LYS A 93 13.23 12.84 18.63
N ASN A 94 14.18 12.79 17.70
CA ASN A 94 13.98 13.19 16.31
C ASN A 94 13.53 12.04 15.39
N MET A 95 13.53 10.78 15.87
CA MET A 95 13.08 9.64 15.08
C MET A 95 11.57 9.71 14.87
N ARG A 96 11.14 9.70 13.62
CA ARG A 96 9.73 9.80 13.22
C ARG A 96 9.24 8.54 12.52
N ARG A 97 10.14 7.77 11.92
CA ARG A 97 9.86 6.60 11.10
C ARG A 97 10.86 5.50 11.40
N LEU A 98 10.44 4.25 11.20
CA LEU A 98 11.35 3.09 11.21
C LEU A 98 12.44 3.19 10.14
N GLY A 99 12.18 3.88 9.02
CA GLY A 99 13.19 4.16 8.00
C GLY A 99 14.29 5.13 8.45
N ASP A 100 14.05 5.95 9.48
CA ASP A 100 15.09 6.86 10.00
C ASP A 100 16.23 6.08 10.68
N LEU A 101 15.98 4.83 11.08
CA LEU A 101 17.01 3.90 11.59
C LEU A 101 17.98 3.41 10.50
N GLU A 102 17.76 3.72 9.21
CA GLU A 102 18.81 3.49 8.21
C GLU A 102 20.10 4.27 8.55
N ALA A 103 19.99 5.37 9.29
CA ALA A 103 21.15 6.16 9.75
C ALA A 103 22.08 5.41 10.72
N ILE A 104 21.61 4.34 11.37
CA ILE A 104 22.41 3.54 12.32
C ILE A 104 23.10 2.34 11.65
N LEU A 105 22.78 2.07 10.38
CA LEU A 105 23.34 0.94 9.64
C LEU A 105 24.79 1.18 9.19
N PRO A 106 25.59 0.12 9.01
CA PRO A 106 26.92 0.23 8.43
C PRO A 106 26.89 0.90 7.05
N LYS A 107 27.88 1.76 6.78
CA LYS A 107 28.05 2.36 5.46
C LYS A 107 28.25 1.26 4.40
N ASN A 108 27.64 1.43 3.23
CA ASN A 108 27.71 0.52 2.08
C ASN A 108 26.99 -0.84 2.24
N ILE A 109 26.12 -1.01 3.24
CA ILE A 109 25.25 -2.19 3.28
C ILE A 109 24.21 -2.13 2.15
N SER A 110 23.87 -3.28 1.57
CA SER A 110 22.78 -3.35 0.58
C SER A 110 21.43 -3.02 1.26
N LYS A 111 20.45 -2.47 0.52
CA LYS A 111 19.13 -2.15 1.08
C LYS A 111 18.46 -3.38 1.70
N LEU A 112 18.58 -4.54 1.06
CA LEU A 112 18.01 -5.80 1.55
C LEU A 112 18.71 -6.29 2.82
N ASP A 113 20.04 -6.25 2.88
CA ASP A 113 20.78 -6.69 4.06
C ASP A 113 20.63 -5.70 5.22
N GLY A 114 20.46 -4.41 4.91
CA GLY A 114 20.07 -3.39 5.88
C GLY A 114 18.72 -3.69 6.53
N LEU A 115 17.70 -4.04 5.74
CA LEU A 115 16.40 -4.43 6.27
C LEU A 115 16.48 -5.71 7.13
N LYS A 116 17.26 -6.72 6.71
CA LYS A 116 17.51 -7.91 7.54
C LYS A 116 18.17 -7.56 8.86
N HIS A 117 19.15 -6.66 8.85
CA HIS A 117 19.81 -6.19 10.06
C HIS A 117 18.82 -5.47 11.00
N LEU A 118 18.00 -4.56 10.46
CA LEU A 118 16.97 -3.87 11.25
C LEU A 118 15.94 -4.85 11.84
N LEU A 119 15.57 -5.90 11.10
CA LEU A 119 14.68 -6.94 11.62
C LEU A 119 15.34 -7.74 12.76
N LEU A 120 16.64 -8.02 12.68
CA LEU A 120 17.39 -8.63 13.79
C LEU A 120 17.43 -7.72 15.03
N LEU A 121 17.53 -6.40 14.85
CA LEU A 121 17.42 -5.45 15.96
C LEU A 121 16.01 -5.46 16.58
N VAL A 122 14.96 -5.56 15.77
CA VAL A 122 13.58 -5.72 16.28
C VAL A 122 13.47 -6.95 17.17
N GLU A 123 13.95 -8.11 16.71
CA GLU A 123 13.90 -9.35 17.49
C GLU A 123 14.73 -9.30 18.77
N LYS A 124 15.88 -8.62 18.73
CA LYS A 124 16.80 -8.52 19.86
C LYS A 124 16.33 -7.52 20.93
N LEU A 125 15.72 -6.40 20.51
CA LEU A 125 15.55 -5.22 21.35
C LEU A 125 14.11 -4.97 21.78
N LEU A 126 13.12 -5.47 21.03
CA LEU A 126 11.71 -5.28 21.35
C LEU A 126 11.12 -6.58 21.88
N HIS A 127 10.46 -6.53 23.04
CA HIS A 127 9.76 -7.69 23.59
C HIS A 127 8.39 -7.88 22.91
N GLU A 128 7.83 -9.08 23.04
CA GLU A 128 6.63 -9.49 22.31
C GLU A 128 5.35 -8.83 22.86
N GLU A 129 5.29 -8.59 24.16
CA GLU A 129 4.09 -8.05 24.79
C GLU A 129 3.87 -6.58 24.41
N ALA A 130 2.61 -6.13 24.52
CA ALA A 130 2.33 -4.72 24.29
C ALA A 130 2.97 -3.88 25.40
N TYR A 131 3.79 -2.91 24.99
CA TYR A 131 4.44 -1.96 25.90
C TYR A 131 3.38 -1.10 26.56
N THR A 132 3.43 -0.95 27.89
CA THR A 132 2.55 0.01 28.57
C THR A 132 3.06 1.44 28.39
N LYS A 133 2.17 2.43 28.51
CA LYS A 133 2.59 3.84 28.49
C LYS A 133 3.62 4.10 29.59
N GLU A 134 3.42 3.54 30.77
CA GLU A 134 4.32 3.67 31.92
C GLU A 134 5.70 3.10 31.61
N GLU A 135 5.76 1.94 30.95
CA GLU A 135 7.02 1.36 30.48
C GLU A 135 7.72 2.27 29.47
N ILE A 136 7.00 2.83 28.49
CA ILE A 136 7.58 3.78 27.53
C ILE A 136 8.15 5.02 28.23
N LEU A 137 7.43 5.58 29.20
CA LEU A 137 7.90 6.73 29.99
C LEU A 137 9.17 6.40 30.76
N GLN A 138 9.23 5.23 31.40
CA GLN A 138 10.42 4.73 32.10
C GLN A 138 11.59 4.51 31.13
N ASN A 139 11.35 3.82 30.02
CA ASN A 139 12.34 3.55 28.98
C ASN A 139 12.92 4.84 28.43
N PHE A 140 12.11 5.88 28.24
CA PHE A 140 12.56 7.18 27.75
C PHE A 140 13.08 8.12 28.84
N GLY A 141 12.76 7.89 30.11
CA GLY A 141 13.13 8.77 31.22
C GLY A 141 12.48 10.14 31.10
N ILE A 142 11.22 10.18 30.65
CA ILE A 142 10.44 11.41 30.43
C ILE A 142 9.08 11.33 31.12
N ASN A 143 8.39 12.46 31.20
CA ASN A 143 7.00 12.52 31.67
C ASN A 143 5.98 12.42 30.52
N GLU A 144 4.69 12.32 30.85
CA GLU A 144 3.61 12.17 29.86
C GLU A 144 3.47 13.38 28.93
N GLU A 145 3.70 14.60 29.43
CA GLU A 145 3.65 15.82 28.61
C GLU A 145 4.71 15.79 27.50
N GLU A 146 5.94 15.39 27.84
CA GLU A 146 7.02 15.21 26.88
C GLU A 146 6.71 14.09 25.88
N LEU A 147 6.11 12.98 26.32
CA LEU A 147 5.73 11.88 25.42
C LEU A 147 4.69 12.32 24.40
N VAL A 148 3.67 13.07 24.86
CA VAL A 148 2.64 13.62 23.98
C VAL A 148 3.24 14.55 22.94
N LYS A 149 4.16 15.44 23.35
CA LYS A 149 4.80 16.40 22.45
C LYS A 149 5.76 15.75 21.45
N SER A 150 6.48 14.71 21.86
CA SER A 150 7.56 14.13 21.07
C SER A 150 7.14 12.93 20.23
N SER A 151 6.13 12.16 20.65
CA SER A 151 5.88 10.83 20.06
C SER A 151 4.43 10.53 19.74
N LEU A 152 3.47 11.08 20.47
CA LEU A 152 2.04 10.84 20.21
C LEU A 152 1.43 11.88 19.27
N SER A 153 0.29 11.51 18.71
CA SER A 153 -0.55 12.35 17.86
C SER A 153 -1.81 12.77 18.63
N ALA A 154 -2.46 13.85 18.19
CA ALA A 154 -3.61 14.44 18.92
C ALA A 154 -4.72 13.43 19.26
N ASN A 155 -5.05 12.52 18.34
CA ASN A 155 -6.07 11.48 18.53
C ASN A 155 -5.51 10.15 19.08
N THR A 156 -4.32 10.14 19.67
CA THR A 156 -3.68 8.92 20.22
C THR A 156 -3.19 9.07 21.66
N THR A 157 -3.39 10.25 22.26
CA THR A 157 -2.95 10.54 23.65
C THR A 157 -3.61 9.63 24.69
N HIS A 158 -4.82 9.13 24.39
CA HIS A 158 -5.59 8.24 25.25
C HIS A 158 -5.05 6.80 25.29
N LEU A 159 -4.19 6.40 24.35
CA LEU A 159 -3.68 5.02 24.26
C LEU A 159 -2.88 4.65 25.52
N LYS A 160 -3.01 3.41 25.95
CA LYS A 160 -2.37 2.87 27.16
C LYS A 160 -1.33 1.80 26.87
N THR A 161 -1.42 1.16 25.71
CA THR A 161 -0.51 0.11 25.29
C THR A 161 -0.11 0.27 23.82
N PHE A 162 1.05 -0.25 23.46
CA PHE A 162 1.64 -0.12 22.12
C PHE A 162 2.29 -1.43 21.70
N LYS A 163 1.88 -2.03 20.58
CA LYS A 163 2.56 -3.19 20.01
C LYS A 163 3.73 -2.69 19.18
N LEU A 164 4.95 -2.73 19.71
CA LEU A 164 6.11 -2.18 19.00
C LEU A 164 6.73 -3.22 18.05
N LYS A 165 7.00 -4.42 18.58
CA LYS A 165 7.72 -5.48 17.86
C LYS A 165 6.99 -5.90 16.59
N GLN A 166 5.70 -6.21 16.70
CA GLN A 166 4.89 -6.70 15.58
C GLN A 166 4.80 -5.66 14.45
N ARG A 167 4.66 -4.38 14.80
CA ARG A 167 4.56 -3.30 13.81
C ARG A 167 5.89 -3.06 13.10
N ALA A 168 7.00 -3.08 13.85
CA ALA A 168 8.32 -2.97 13.25
C ALA A 168 8.66 -4.18 12.36
N ALA A 169 8.36 -5.40 12.83
CA ALA A 169 8.53 -6.63 12.06
C ALA A 169 7.71 -6.63 10.77
N HIS A 170 6.44 -6.17 10.84
CA HIS A 170 5.62 -5.96 9.65
C HIS A 170 6.30 -5.00 8.68
N VAL A 171 6.67 -3.79 9.13
CA VAL A 171 7.21 -2.74 8.25
C VAL A 171 8.48 -3.18 7.53
N TYR A 172 9.45 -3.76 8.24
CA TYR A 172 10.69 -4.21 7.61
C TYR A 172 10.48 -5.40 6.69
N SER A 173 9.67 -6.39 7.10
CA SER A 173 9.38 -7.54 6.24
C SER A 173 8.56 -7.16 5.00
N GLU A 174 7.66 -6.16 5.09
CA GLU A 174 6.92 -5.63 3.95
C GLU A 174 7.83 -4.86 3.00
N ALA A 175 8.74 -4.04 3.52
CA ALA A 175 9.75 -3.37 2.70
C ALA A 175 10.64 -4.38 1.95
N MET A 176 11.00 -5.50 2.58
CA MET A 176 11.72 -6.59 1.92
C MET A 176 10.89 -7.21 0.80
N ARG A 177 9.60 -7.52 1.05
CA ARG A 177 8.70 -8.06 0.03
C ARG A 177 8.56 -7.15 -1.18
N VAL A 178 8.57 -5.83 -1.00
CA VAL A 178 8.55 -4.85 -2.11
C VAL A 178 9.80 -4.97 -2.98
N LEU A 179 10.99 -5.05 -2.36
CA LEU A 179 12.25 -5.23 -3.10
C LEU A 179 12.29 -6.58 -3.82
N GLU A 180 11.81 -7.65 -3.17
CA GLU A 180 11.74 -8.98 -3.78
C GLU A 180 10.76 -9.02 -4.96
N PHE A 181 9.59 -8.37 -4.83
CA PHE A 181 8.59 -8.29 -5.90
C PHE A 181 9.14 -7.57 -7.13
N GLU A 182 9.83 -6.44 -6.92
CA GLU A 182 10.50 -5.70 -7.99
C GLU A 182 11.59 -6.55 -8.66
N GLN A 183 12.46 -7.19 -7.87
CA GLN A 183 13.53 -8.04 -8.40
C GLN A 183 12.97 -9.18 -9.25
N GLU A 184 11.87 -9.79 -8.82
CA GLU A 184 11.20 -10.86 -9.56
C GLU A 184 10.61 -10.35 -10.89
N CYS A 185 10.02 -9.15 -10.90
CA CYS A 185 9.57 -8.50 -12.13
C CYS A 185 10.73 -8.13 -13.08
N LEU A 186 11.90 -7.77 -12.54
CA LEU A 186 13.08 -7.46 -13.36
C LEU A 186 13.75 -8.71 -13.93
N LYS A 187 13.69 -9.83 -13.21
CA LYS A 187 14.21 -11.13 -13.67
C LYS A 187 13.36 -11.69 -14.81
N SER A 188 12.04 -11.69 -14.68
CA SER A 188 11.15 -12.23 -15.71
C SER A 188 11.33 -11.54 -17.07
N GLN A 189 11.59 -10.23 -17.08
CA GLN A 189 11.91 -9.48 -18.30
C GLN A 189 13.18 -9.95 -19.03
N LYS A 190 14.11 -10.60 -18.32
CA LYS A 190 15.36 -11.14 -18.91
C LYS A 190 15.20 -12.60 -19.35
N GLU A 191 14.33 -13.35 -18.68
CA GLU A 191 14.17 -14.81 -18.85
C GLU A 191 13.07 -15.19 -19.86
N ASP A 192 12.23 -14.25 -20.30
CA ASP A 192 11.13 -14.41 -21.28
C ASP A 192 11.54 -14.91 -22.69
N PHE A 193 12.78 -15.34 -22.91
CA PHE A 193 13.24 -15.92 -24.18
C PHE A 193 12.80 -17.39 -24.40
N ASN A 194 12.38 -18.13 -23.36
CA ASN A 194 12.10 -19.58 -23.46
C ASN A 194 10.65 -20.02 -23.13
N GLY A 195 9.69 -19.10 -23.00
CA GLY A 195 8.25 -19.41 -23.05
C GLY A 195 7.60 -20.19 -21.89
N ASP A 196 8.35 -20.67 -20.90
CA ASP A 196 7.83 -21.45 -19.73
C ASP A 196 7.89 -20.67 -18.39
N GLY A 197 8.53 -19.49 -18.36
CA GLY A 197 8.84 -18.76 -17.11
C GLY A 197 7.69 -17.94 -16.51
N SER A 198 6.64 -17.60 -17.27
CA SER A 198 5.64 -16.61 -16.83
C SER A 198 4.81 -17.09 -15.63
N ASN A 199 4.38 -18.36 -15.62
CA ASN A 199 3.62 -18.93 -14.50
C ASN A 199 4.44 -18.99 -13.21
N ARG A 200 5.72 -19.38 -13.27
CA ARG A 200 6.58 -19.46 -12.09
C ARG A 200 6.82 -18.09 -11.45
N THR A 201 7.04 -17.06 -12.27
CA THR A 201 7.15 -15.68 -11.79
C THR A 201 5.84 -15.25 -11.13
N LEU A 202 4.68 -15.51 -11.76
CA LEU A 202 3.37 -15.16 -11.18
C LEU A 202 3.11 -15.89 -9.86
N GLU A 203 3.47 -17.17 -9.74
CA GLU A 203 3.43 -17.91 -8.48
C GLU A 203 4.30 -17.26 -7.40
N ARG A 204 5.52 -16.83 -7.75
CA ARG A 204 6.42 -16.15 -6.80
C ARG A 204 5.86 -14.80 -6.35
N LEU A 205 5.35 -13.99 -7.28
CA LEU A 205 4.70 -12.72 -6.96
C LEU A 205 3.44 -12.94 -6.09
N GLY A 206 2.65 -13.97 -6.40
CA GLY A 206 1.48 -14.38 -5.64
C GLY A 206 1.82 -14.79 -4.20
N MET A 207 2.88 -15.59 -4.01
CA MET A 207 3.39 -15.94 -2.68
C MET A 207 3.81 -14.70 -1.85
N LEU A 208 4.42 -13.70 -2.49
CA LEU A 208 4.77 -12.44 -1.83
C LEU A 208 3.52 -11.66 -1.42
N MET A 209 2.50 -11.61 -2.28
CA MET A 209 1.21 -10.98 -1.97
C MET A 209 0.49 -11.67 -0.80
N ASN A 210 0.43 -13.00 -0.81
CA ASN A 210 -0.19 -13.78 0.26
C ASN A 210 0.55 -13.57 1.60
N SER A 211 1.89 -13.58 1.57
CA SER A 211 2.72 -13.32 2.75
C SER A 211 2.54 -11.90 3.28
N SER A 212 2.36 -10.92 2.39
CA SER A 212 2.00 -9.55 2.76
C SER A 212 0.63 -9.49 3.44
N HIS A 213 -0.38 -10.20 2.91
CA HIS A 213 -1.70 -10.26 3.55
C HIS A 213 -1.64 -10.87 4.96
N SER A 214 -0.96 -12.00 5.14
CA SER A 214 -0.78 -12.61 6.46
C SER A 214 -0.10 -11.65 7.43
N SER A 215 0.93 -10.93 6.98
CA SER A 215 1.60 -9.92 7.80
C SER A 215 0.68 -8.75 8.17
N LEU A 216 -0.15 -8.27 7.23
CA LEU A 216 -1.13 -7.19 7.50
C LEU A 216 -2.22 -7.63 8.49
N ARG A 217 -2.65 -8.89 8.41
CA ARG A 217 -3.64 -9.48 9.31
C ARG A 217 -3.07 -9.72 10.70
N ASP A 218 -1.93 -10.40 10.79
CA ASP A 218 -1.43 -10.97 12.04
C ASP A 218 -0.46 -10.02 12.76
N LEU A 219 0.45 -9.37 12.02
CA LEU A 219 1.47 -8.49 12.61
C LEU A 219 1.05 -7.03 12.62
N TYR A 220 0.39 -6.55 11.57
CA TYR A 220 -0.08 -5.16 11.52
C TYR A 220 -1.52 -5.00 12.01
N GLU A 221 -2.27 -6.09 12.16
CA GLU A 221 -3.66 -6.08 12.68
C GLU A 221 -4.51 -4.98 12.04
N CYS A 222 -4.45 -4.90 10.70
CA CYS A 222 -5.24 -3.97 9.90
C CYS A 222 -6.12 -4.69 8.88
N SER A 223 -6.39 -5.99 9.06
CA SER A 223 -7.41 -6.69 8.26
C SER A 223 -8.80 -6.54 8.89
N HIS A 224 -9.78 -7.27 8.36
CA HIS A 224 -11.14 -7.36 8.84
C HIS A 224 -11.70 -8.75 8.49
N PRO A 225 -12.58 -9.37 9.30
CA PRO A 225 -13.09 -10.73 9.01
C PRO A 225 -13.67 -10.88 7.59
N GLN A 226 -14.41 -9.87 7.13
CA GLN A 226 -14.96 -9.83 5.77
C GLN A 226 -13.87 -9.72 4.68
N MET A 227 -12.76 -9.04 4.97
CA MET A 227 -11.59 -8.96 4.09
C MET A 227 -10.84 -10.30 4.06
N ASP A 228 -10.67 -10.95 5.21
CA ASP A 228 -10.00 -12.25 5.31
C ASP A 228 -10.78 -13.32 4.54
N LEU A 229 -12.11 -13.33 4.66
CA LEU A 229 -12.98 -14.21 3.87
C LEU A 229 -12.84 -13.95 2.36
N LEU A 230 -12.85 -12.67 1.94
CA LEU A 230 -12.68 -12.31 0.54
C LEU A 230 -11.33 -12.80 0.00
N VAL A 231 -10.24 -12.56 0.74
CA VAL A 231 -8.91 -12.99 0.32
C VAL A 231 -8.80 -14.52 0.28
N GLN A 232 -9.39 -15.23 1.25
CA GLN A 232 -9.44 -16.69 1.24
C GLN A 232 -10.13 -17.22 -0.02
N ILE A 233 -11.28 -16.65 -0.42
CA ILE A 233 -11.98 -17.04 -1.64
C ILE A 233 -11.15 -16.67 -2.89
N CYS A 234 -10.52 -15.50 -2.92
CA CYS A 234 -9.61 -15.13 -4.01
C CYS A 234 -8.52 -16.19 -4.22
N GLN A 235 -7.91 -16.67 -3.15
CA GLN A 235 -6.82 -17.64 -3.18
C GLN A 235 -7.22 -19.02 -3.72
N GLU A 236 -8.52 -19.32 -3.86
CA GLU A 236 -9.00 -20.55 -4.51
C GLU A 236 -8.71 -20.58 -6.02
N LYS A 237 -8.55 -19.39 -6.66
CA LYS A 237 -8.53 -19.23 -8.13
C LYS A 237 -7.52 -18.20 -8.65
N CYS A 238 -6.64 -17.67 -7.81
CA CYS A 238 -5.61 -16.70 -8.20
C CYS A 238 -4.22 -17.10 -7.67
N PHE A 239 -3.15 -16.48 -8.15
CA PHE A 239 -1.78 -16.73 -7.67
C PHE A 239 -1.56 -16.17 -6.27
N GLY A 240 -2.19 -15.03 -5.97
CA GLY A 240 -2.16 -14.45 -4.63
C GLY A 240 -3.04 -13.21 -4.52
N ALA A 241 -3.50 -12.96 -3.30
CA ALA A 241 -4.40 -11.87 -2.99
C ALA A 241 -4.06 -11.24 -1.63
N ARG A 242 -4.31 -9.94 -1.52
CA ARG A 242 -4.10 -9.18 -0.28
C ARG A 242 -5.03 -7.98 -0.22
N LEU A 243 -5.29 -7.50 0.99
CA LEU A 243 -5.88 -6.18 1.18
C LEU A 243 -5.01 -5.09 0.54
N THR A 244 -5.63 -4.01 0.07
CA THR A 244 -4.95 -2.82 -0.46
C THR A 244 -5.53 -1.55 0.15
N GLY A 245 -4.68 -0.53 0.27
CA GLY A 245 -4.98 0.67 1.06
C GLY A 245 -4.72 0.47 2.55
N ALA A 246 -5.46 1.16 3.41
CA ALA A 246 -5.18 1.21 4.84
C ALA A 246 -5.63 -0.04 5.61
N GLY A 247 -6.57 -0.82 5.08
CA GLY A 247 -7.17 -1.95 5.77
C GLY A 247 -8.43 -1.61 6.58
N TRP A 248 -8.80 -2.51 7.51
CA TRP A 248 -10.05 -2.53 8.28
C TRP A 248 -11.33 -2.57 7.43
N GLY A 249 -11.21 -2.97 6.17
CA GLY A 249 -12.25 -2.92 5.15
C GLY A 249 -11.65 -2.55 3.79
N GLY A 250 -12.46 -1.96 2.91
CA GLY A 250 -12.02 -1.51 1.59
C GLY A 250 -11.81 -2.67 0.63
N CYS A 251 -10.73 -2.61 -0.16
CA CYS A 251 -10.51 -3.52 -1.29
C CYS A 251 -9.40 -4.54 -1.03
N ALA A 252 -9.55 -5.71 -1.65
CA ALA A 252 -8.47 -6.63 -1.98
C ALA A 252 -7.97 -6.38 -3.41
N VAL A 253 -6.72 -6.74 -3.65
CA VAL A 253 -6.10 -6.86 -4.96
C VAL A 253 -5.61 -8.29 -5.13
N ALA A 254 -5.96 -8.91 -6.25
CA ALA A 254 -5.65 -10.30 -6.56
C ALA A 254 -4.93 -10.42 -7.90
N LEU A 255 -3.89 -11.24 -7.95
CA LEU A 255 -3.07 -11.51 -9.13
C LEU A 255 -3.54 -12.79 -9.83
N THR A 256 -3.95 -12.67 -11.08
CA THR A 256 -4.34 -13.77 -11.97
C THR A 256 -3.71 -13.58 -13.35
N THR A 257 -4.08 -14.39 -14.35
CA THR A 257 -3.75 -14.14 -15.76
C THR A 257 -4.88 -13.41 -16.47
N ALA A 258 -4.56 -12.69 -17.55
CA ALA A 258 -5.59 -12.07 -18.40
C ALA A 258 -6.60 -13.10 -18.94
N ALA A 259 -6.14 -14.32 -19.26
CA ALA A 259 -6.98 -15.40 -19.75
C ALA A 259 -7.92 -15.97 -18.67
N ALA A 260 -7.52 -15.96 -17.40
CA ALA A 260 -8.32 -16.49 -16.29
C ALA A 260 -9.15 -15.41 -15.56
N ALA A 261 -9.02 -14.14 -15.95
CA ALA A 261 -9.63 -13.01 -15.25
C ALA A 261 -11.17 -13.11 -15.20
N ASP A 262 -11.81 -13.43 -16.32
CA ASP A 262 -13.28 -13.51 -16.37
C ASP A 262 -13.82 -14.67 -15.53
N GLU A 263 -13.23 -15.87 -15.62
CA GLU A 263 -13.60 -17.00 -14.76
C GLU A 263 -13.41 -16.66 -13.28
N PHE A 264 -12.32 -15.97 -12.95
CA PHE A 264 -12.02 -15.58 -11.59
C PHE A 264 -13.03 -14.56 -11.04
N VAL A 265 -13.43 -13.57 -11.84
CA VAL A 265 -14.48 -12.61 -11.46
C VAL A 265 -15.81 -13.32 -11.21
N GLU A 266 -16.21 -14.24 -12.10
CA GLU A 266 -17.45 -15.02 -11.93
C GLU A 266 -17.42 -15.92 -10.69
N HIS A 267 -16.25 -16.50 -10.37
CA HIS A 267 -16.05 -17.25 -9.15
C HIS A 267 -16.29 -16.38 -7.90
N LEU A 268 -15.71 -15.17 -7.86
CA LEU A 268 -15.88 -14.24 -6.74
C LEU A 268 -17.31 -13.74 -6.59
N LYS A 269 -18.00 -13.43 -7.69
CA LYS A 269 -19.44 -13.08 -7.69
C LYS A 269 -20.24 -14.16 -6.97
N LYS A 270 -20.07 -15.42 -7.37
CA LYS A 270 -20.83 -16.56 -6.82
C LYS A 270 -20.49 -16.89 -5.38
N ARG A 271 -19.21 -16.85 -5.01
CA ARG A 271 -18.72 -17.33 -3.71
C ARG A 271 -18.80 -16.27 -2.61
N PHE A 272 -18.63 -15.00 -2.95
CA PHE A 272 -18.53 -13.92 -1.97
C PHE A 272 -19.70 -12.94 -2.01
N TYR A 273 -20.13 -12.50 -3.21
CA TYR A 273 -21.08 -11.41 -3.35
C TYR A 273 -22.55 -11.86 -3.41
N ILE A 274 -22.88 -12.85 -4.25
CA ILE A 274 -24.26 -13.32 -4.42
C ILE A 274 -24.76 -13.88 -3.07
N GLY A 275 -25.90 -13.36 -2.62
CA GLY A 275 -26.48 -13.71 -1.32
C GLY A 275 -26.08 -12.78 -0.18
N GLN A 276 -25.12 -11.86 -0.40
CA GLN A 276 -24.91 -10.73 0.51
C GLN A 276 -26.05 -9.73 0.37
N LYS A 277 -26.28 -8.95 1.43
CA LYS A 277 -27.32 -7.92 1.44
C LYS A 277 -27.04 -6.89 0.33
N GLY A 278 -27.93 -6.80 -0.65
CA GLY A 278 -27.83 -5.87 -1.77
C GLY A 278 -27.15 -6.42 -3.03
N PHE A 279 -26.89 -7.74 -3.11
CA PHE A 279 -26.32 -8.38 -4.29
C PHE A 279 -27.09 -9.67 -4.66
N LYS A 280 -27.71 -9.66 -5.83
CA LYS A 280 -28.42 -10.75 -6.51
C LYS A 280 -27.68 -11.15 -7.78
N GLU A 281 -28.07 -12.28 -8.38
CA GLU A 281 -27.39 -12.83 -9.57
C GLU A 281 -27.32 -11.85 -10.75
N ASP A 282 -28.38 -11.06 -10.98
CA ASP A 282 -28.50 -10.15 -12.12
C ASP A 282 -28.00 -8.71 -11.83
N ASP A 283 -27.42 -8.44 -10.65
CA ASP A 283 -26.96 -7.10 -10.30
C ASP A 283 -25.67 -6.71 -11.04
N ASP A 284 -25.43 -5.41 -11.18
CA ASP A 284 -24.16 -4.89 -11.69
C ASP A 284 -23.09 -4.87 -10.58
N PHE A 285 -22.07 -5.69 -10.77
CA PHE A 285 -20.96 -5.83 -9.82
C PHE A 285 -19.76 -4.94 -10.14
N GLN A 286 -19.76 -4.16 -11.23
CA GLN A 286 -18.59 -3.35 -11.64
C GLN A 286 -18.13 -2.34 -10.59
N SER A 287 -19.03 -1.91 -9.70
CA SER A 287 -18.71 -1.02 -8.58
C SER A 287 -17.91 -1.69 -7.46
N VAL A 288 -17.93 -3.02 -7.37
CA VAL A 288 -17.31 -3.79 -6.28
C VAL A 288 -16.29 -4.82 -6.74
N ILE A 289 -16.32 -5.28 -7.99
CA ILE A 289 -15.31 -6.17 -8.54
C ILE A 289 -15.04 -5.85 -10.01
N PHE A 290 -13.78 -5.65 -10.34
CA PHE A 290 -13.37 -5.30 -11.70
C PHE A 290 -11.90 -5.63 -11.96
N LEU A 291 -11.61 -5.96 -13.22
CA LEU A 291 -10.25 -6.01 -13.74
C LEU A 291 -9.69 -4.59 -13.86
N THR A 292 -8.45 -4.37 -13.45
CA THR A 292 -7.78 -3.06 -13.55
C THR A 292 -6.61 -3.08 -14.52
N SER A 293 -6.23 -1.90 -14.99
CA SER A 293 -5.07 -1.68 -15.84
C SER A 293 -4.23 -0.50 -15.35
N LEU A 294 -2.94 -0.51 -15.68
CA LEU A 294 -2.00 0.53 -15.31
C LEU A 294 -2.25 1.79 -16.15
N ASN A 295 -2.66 2.88 -15.52
CA ASN A 295 -3.10 4.11 -16.19
C ASN A 295 -2.20 5.32 -15.90
N SER A 296 -2.41 6.40 -16.65
CA SER A 296 -1.71 7.67 -16.44
C SER A 296 -2.16 8.36 -15.16
N GLY A 297 -1.26 9.14 -14.57
CA GLY A 297 -1.56 10.03 -13.45
C GLY A 297 -2.37 11.26 -13.86
N ALA A 298 -2.50 12.19 -12.91
CA ALA A 298 -3.25 13.43 -13.03
C ALA A 298 -2.90 14.20 -14.30
N SER A 299 -3.92 14.58 -15.06
CA SER A 299 -3.80 15.28 -16.34
C SER A 299 -4.81 16.42 -16.42
N VAL A 300 -4.46 17.50 -17.12
CA VAL A 300 -5.35 18.64 -17.37
C VAL A 300 -5.91 18.50 -18.78
N TYR A 301 -7.23 18.49 -18.90
CA TYR A 301 -7.92 18.52 -20.19
C TYR A 301 -8.26 19.96 -20.53
N SER A 302 -7.84 20.43 -21.71
CA SER A 302 -8.28 21.71 -22.26
C SER A 302 -9.23 21.45 -23.43
N ALA A 303 -10.42 22.05 -23.38
CA ALA A 303 -11.33 22.00 -24.50
C ALA A 303 -10.87 23.02 -25.55
N SER A 304 -10.49 22.55 -26.74
CA SER A 304 -10.31 23.44 -27.88
C SER A 304 -11.69 23.82 -28.42
N ASN A 305 -12.08 25.09 -28.30
CA ASN A 305 -13.23 25.65 -29.00
C ASN A 305 -12.93 25.64 -30.50
N THR A 306 -13.22 24.55 -31.20
CA THR A 306 -13.39 24.59 -32.65
C THR A 306 -14.79 25.13 -32.92
N SER A 307 -14.90 26.46 -33.01
CA SER A 307 -16.03 27.08 -33.68
C SER A 307 -15.96 26.71 -35.16
N SER A 308 -16.82 25.79 -35.59
CA SER A 308 -17.16 25.58 -36.98
C SER A 308 -17.77 26.87 -37.54
N GLN A 309 -16.93 27.69 -38.20
CA GLN A 309 -17.43 28.59 -39.24
C GLN A 309 -17.62 27.73 -40.49
N ASP A 310 -18.85 27.25 -40.70
CA ASP A 310 -19.29 26.86 -42.04
C ASP A 310 -19.19 28.11 -42.93
N PRO A 311 -18.53 28.04 -44.09
CA PRO A 311 -18.55 29.14 -45.02
C PRO A 311 -19.97 29.29 -45.57
N VAL A 312 -20.59 30.43 -45.26
CA VAL A 312 -21.81 30.92 -45.91
C VAL A 312 -21.57 30.89 -47.42
N ILE A 313 -22.30 30.01 -48.12
CA ILE A 313 -22.35 29.99 -49.58
C ILE A 313 -23.05 31.28 -50.02
N GLY A 314 -22.25 32.28 -50.35
CA GLY A 314 -22.70 33.51 -51.00
C GLY A 314 -22.88 33.27 -52.50
N ASN A 315 -24.13 33.39 -52.96
CA ASN A 315 -24.48 33.52 -54.37
C ASN A 315 -23.72 34.69 -55.01
N HIS A 316 -23.02 34.43 -56.12
CA HIS A 316 -22.86 35.42 -57.19
C HIS A 316 -22.93 34.75 -58.56
N SER A 317 -23.99 35.11 -59.28
CA SER A 317 -24.18 35.02 -60.73
C SER A 317 -23.20 35.93 -61.49
N ASN A 318 -22.66 35.46 -62.63
CA ASN A 318 -22.73 36.14 -63.95
C ASN A 318 -21.82 35.53 -65.03
N GLY A 319 -22.42 35.32 -66.23
CA GLY A 319 -21.81 35.39 -67.57
C GLY A 319 -20.95 34.21 -68.01
N ILE A 320 -21.16 33.55 -69.17
CA ILE A 320 -21.66 33.98 -70.49
C ILE A 320 -22.47 32.84 -71.09
#